data_AF-A0A6L9SAK5-F1
#
_entry.id   AF-A0A6L9SAK5-F1
#
_cell.length_a   1.000
_cell.length_b   1.000
_cell.length_c   1.000
_cell.angle_alpha   90.00
_cell.angle_beta   90.00
_cell.angle_gamma   90.00
#
_symmetry.space_group_name_H-M   'P 1'
#
loop_
_entity.id
_entity.type
_entity.pdbx_description
1 polymer ?
#
loop_
_entity_poly.entity_id
_entity_poly.type
_entity_poly.pdbx_seq_one_letter_code
_entity_poly.pdbx_strand_id
1 'polypeptide(L)'
;MRTIVGTATLTAALLTLAACGDDDSATISPEDCDGPPQVTVTDAGSEPRDVMEMSPTAGDTVALDMQMEMSSEVRVDGDSMPSGSVPVMTIGMETTVDEVTDDEIRMSFVYDRVDAGDDAATAGLFEPMVGMSGTLTTTRNGAFIDGEVDADGLDPVMSEAVGQFEQMLADMTVPFPTEPVGAGAEWDMVSSVETSGLTLCNTATYHLVEFDGDAYELDVEVSQQALPGTLDEGGVTAELAEFEASGTGNHRGNLSFPLAVSGSSNVTTEMEMKLEQDGTEHTQEMTMSITTEIAPRE
;
A
#
# COMPACT_ATOMS: atom_id res chain seq x y z
N MET A 1 -37.23 11.55 -43.24
CA MET A 1 -38.22 11.05 -42.25
C MET A 1 -38.80 9.75 -42.80
N ARG A 2 -38.82 8.65 -42.02
CA ARG A 2 -39.22 7.26 -42.34
C ARG A 2 -38.16 6.42 -43.08
N THR A 3 -37.25 5.69 -42.41
CA THR A 3 -37.30 4.52 -41.49
C THR A 3 -37.59 3.15 -42.15
N ILE A 4 -36.64 2.22 -41.91
CA ILE A 4 -36.66 0.72 -41.82
C ILE A 4 -36.90 -0.12 -43.10
N VAL A 5 -35.93 -0.97 -43.45
CA VAL A 5 -35.90 -2.45 -43.25
C VAL A 5 -34.75 -3.03 -44.08
N GLY A 6 -33.81 -3.69 -43.41
CA GLY A 6 -32.75 -4.48 -44.03
C GLY A 6 -32.38 -5.64 -43.11
N THR A 7 -33.13 -6.74 -43.22
CA THR A 7 -32.78 -8.06 -42.74
C THR A 7 -31.48 -8.54 -43.38
N ALA A 8 -30.59 -9.21 -42.62
CA ALA A 8 -29.95 -10.46 -43.06
C ALA A 8 -28.97 -11.06 -42.02
N THR A 9 -29.14 -12.37 -41.84
CA THR A 9 -28.11 -13.42 -41.66
C THR A 9 -27.32 -13.55 -40.35
N LEU A 10 -27.75 -14.55 -39.57
CA LEU A 10 -26.91 -15.52 -38.86
C LEU A 10 -25.71 -15.95 -39.74
N THR A 11 -24.49 -15.81 -39.21
CA THR A 11 -23.34 -16.61 -39.65
C THR A 11 -22.63 -17.11 -38.41
N ALA A 12 -22.74 -18.41 -38.15
CA ALA A 12 -21.91 -19.13 -37.20
C ALA A 12 -20.53 -19.35 -37.84
N ALA A 13 -19.48 -18.85 -37.22
CA ALA A 13 -18.11 -19.22 -37.53
C ALA A 13 -17.53 -19.96 -36.32
N LEU A 14 -17.34 -21.27 -36.47
CA LEU A 14 -16.41 -22.02 -35.66
C LEU A 14 -14.99 -21.51 -35.98
N LEU A 15 -14.29 -21.00 -34.97
CA LEU A 15 -12.85 -20.83 -35.00
C LEU A 15 -12.22 -21.86 -34.05
N THR A 16 -11.27 -22.58 -34.63
CA THR A 16 -10.48 -23.67 -34.08
C THR A 16 -9.52 -23.17 -33.01
N LEU A 17 -9.63 -23.67 -31.77
CA LEU A 17 -8.62 -23.49 -30.72
C LEU A 17 -7.46 -24.46 -30.97
N ALA A 18 -6.36 -23.93 -31.51
CA ALA A 18 -5.04 -24.55 -31.50
C ALA A 18 -3.95 -23.46 -31.51
N ALA A 19 -3.39 -23.15 -30.35
CA ALA A 19 -2.05 -22.61 -30.09
C ALA A 19 -1.87 -22.73 -28.55
N CYS A 20 -1.00 -23.62 -28.05
CA CYS A 20 0.44 -23.46 -27.84
C CYS A 20 0.74 -22.35 -26.84
N GLY A 21 1.41 -22.73 -25.75
CA GLY A 21 1.64 -21.88 -24.59
C GLY A 21 2.52 -20.68 -24.87
N ASP A 22 2.30 -19.69 -24.02
CA ASP A 22 3.20 -18.59 -23.74
C ASP A 22 3.20 -18.47 -22.20
N ASP A 23 4.38 -18.23 -21.65
CA ASP A 23 4.56 -17.66 -20.31
C ASP A 23 3.67 -16.42 -20.21
N ASP A 24 2.50 -16.55 -19.57
CA ASP A 24 1.66 -15.41 -19.20
C ASP A 24 2.28 -14.75 -17.96
N SER A 25 3.42 -14.08 -18.13
CA SER A 25 3.70 -12.88 -17.35
C SER A 25 2.78 -11.80 -17.92
N ALA A 26 1.54 -11.78 -17.43
CA ALA A 26 0.55 -10.79 -17.80
C ALA A 26 1.13 -9.40 -17.58
N THR A 27 1.50 -8.72 -18.67
CA THR A 27 2.02 -7.36 -18.63
C THR A 27 0.86 -6.44 -18.23
N ILE A 28 0.90 -5.90 -17.01
CA ILE A 28 -0.10 -4.95 -16.53
C ILE A 28 -0.02 -3.70 -17.41
N SER A 29 -1.14 -3.28 -17.99
CA SER A 29 -1.23 -2.01 -18.71
C SER A 29 -1.60 -0.90 -17.73
N PRO A 30 -1.15 0.35 -17.92
CA PRO A 30 -1.56 1.49 -17.08
C PRO A 30 -3.09 1.63 -16.99
N GLU A 31 -3.79 1.23 -18.05
CA GLU A 31 -5.26 1.25 -18.12
C GLU A 31 -5.93 0.25 -17.16
N ASP A 32 -5.20 -0.78 -16.71
CA ASP A 32 -5.72 -1.82 -15.82
C ASP A 32 -5.79 -1.36 -14.35
N CYS A 33 -5.05 -0.30 -13.99
CA CYS A 33 -5.05 0.27 -12.65
C CYS A 33 -5.49 1.74 -12.60
N ASP A 34 -5.79 2.36 -13.75
CA ASP A 34 -6.26 3.75 -13.84
C ASP A 34 -7.66 3.93 -13.23
N GLY A 35 -7.75 4.74 -12.18
CA GLY A 35 -9.01 5.08 -11.53
C GLY A 35 -8.96 5.05 -10.01
N PRO A 36 -10.06 5.45 -9.33
CA PRO A 36 -10.15 5.35 -7.87
C PRO A 36 -10.04 3.88 -7.44
N PRO A 37 -9.60 3.59 -6.21
CA PRO A 37 -9.54 2.23 -5.69
C PRO A 37 -10.86 1.47 -5.91
N GLN A 38 -10.80 0.33 -6.58
CA GLN A 38 -11.97 -0.50 -6.87
C GLN A 38 -11.92 -1.78 -6.04
N VAL A 39 -12.90 -1.96 -5.17
CA VAL A 39 -13.10 -3.18 -4.39
C VAL A 39 -14.10 -4.08 -5.10
N THR A 40 -13.70 -5.32 -5.37
CA THR A 40 -14.54 -6.33 -6.04
C THR A 40 -14.59 -7.61 -5.21
N VAL A 41 -15.77 -8.00 -4.74
CA VAL A 41 -15.96 -9.28 -4.04
C VAL A 41 -15.85 -10.44 -5.03
N THR A 42 -14.91 -11.34 -4.79
CA THR A 42 -14.70 -12.55 -5.61
C THR A 42 -15.36 -13.77 -4.98
N ASP A 43 -15.35 -13.86 -3.64
CA ASP A 43 -16.17 -14.78 -2.85
C ASP A 43 -16.78 -14.03 -1.65
N ALA A 44 -18.08 -14.16 -1.44
CA ALA A 44 -18.76 -13.47 -0.34
C ALA A 44 -18.70 -14.23 1.00
N GLY A 45 -18.05 -15.40 1.05
CA GLY A 45 -17.85 -16.19 2.26
C GLY A 45 -19.13 -16.87 2.78
N SER A 46 -19.05 -17.40 4.01
CA SER A 46 -20.15 -18.14 4.64
C SER A 46 -21.21 -17.23 5.28
N GLU A 47 -22.43 -17.74 5.50
CA GLU A 47 -23.44 -17.05 6.31
C GLU A 47 -23.13 -17.17 7.82
N PRO A 48 -23.48 -16.16 8.65
CA PRO A 48 -24.10 -14.88 8.28
C PRO A 48 -23.13 -13.94 7.57
N ARG A 49 -23.67 -13.11 6.68
CA ARG A 49 -22.93 -12.06 5.97
C ARG A 49 -23.47 -10.71 6.40
N ASP A 50 -22.57 -9.78 6.69
CA ASP A 50 -22.89 -8.44 7.15
C ASP A 50 -22.05 -7.41 6.39
N VAL A 51 -22.55 -6.18 6.29
CA VAL A 51 -21.79 -5.08 5.69
C VAL A 51 -20.71 -4.66 6.68
N MET A 52 -19.45 -4.66 6.26
CA MET A 52 -18.33 -4.20 7.07
C MET A 52 -18.19 -2.69 6.94
N GLU A 53 -18.94 -1.96 7.75
CA GLU A 53 -18.87 -0.49 7.83
C GLU A 53 -18.25 -0.07 9.16
N MET A 54 -17.20 0.74 9.11
CA MET A 54 -16.54 1.30 10.28
C MET A 54 -17.53 2.17 11.06
N SER A 55 -17.58 2.05 12.38
CA SER A 55 -18.42 2.86 13.26
C SER A 55 -17.67 3.40 14.48
N PRO A 56 -16.57 4.17 14.28
CA PRO A 56 -15.86 4.79 15.39
C PRO A 56 -16.68 5.92 16.02
N THR A 57 -16.28 6.31 17.22
CA THR A 57 -16.77 7.50 17.92
C THR A 57 -15.73 8.60 17.87
N ALA A 58 -16.15 9.84 17.62
CA ALA A 58 -15.25 10.99 17.73
C ALA A 58 -14.68 11.08 19.16
N GLY A 59 -13.36 11.22 19.25
CA GLY A 59 -12.57 11.18 20.48
C GLY A 59 -12.04 9.79 20.84
N ASP A 60 -12.36 8.74 20.08
CA ASP A 60 -11.69 7.44 20.23
C ASP A 60 -10.21 7.58 19.88
N THR A 61 -9.35 6.96 20.68
CA THR A 61 -7.91 7.00 20.50
C THR A 61 -7.31 5.59 20.52
N VAL A 62 -6.24 5.40 19.76
CA VAL A 62 -5.40 4.20 19.83
C VAL A 62 -3.94 4.60 19.81
N ALA A 63 -3.13 3.92 20.62
CA ALA A 63 -1.68 4.00 20.55
C ALA A 63 -1.17 2.67 19.99
N LEU A 64 -0.34 2.75 18.95
CA LEU A 64 0.24 1.61 18.26
C LEU A 64 1.77 1.72 18.32
N ASP A 65 2.41 0.56 18.44
CA ASP A 65 3.83 0.40 18.16
C ASP A 65 3.98 -0.41 16.87
N MET A 66 4.78 0.13 15.96
CA MET A 66 5.13 -0.48 14.69
C MET A 66 6.61 -0.85 14.73
N GLN A 67 6.90 -2.14 14.69
CA GLN A 67 8.26 -2.65 14.56
C GLN A 67 8.57 -2.91 13.10
N MET A 68 9.71 -2.42 12.61
CA MET A 68 10.15 -2.61 11.24
C MET A 68 11.55 -3.21 11.21
N GLU A 69 11.69 -4.28 10.44
CA GLU A 69 12.97 -4.89 10.09
C GLU A 69 13.17 -4.73 8.58
N MET A 70 14.33 -4.20 8.18
CA MET A 70 14.66 -3.95 6.78
C MET A 70 15.96 -4.66 6.42
N SER A 71 15.96 -5.36 5.29
CA SER A 71 17.18 -5.86 4.65
C SER A 71 17.23 -5.38 3.22
N SER A 72 18.37 -4.87 2.79
CA SER A 72 18.57 -4.45 1.40
C SER A 72 19.89 -4.95 0.84
N GLU A 73 19.83 -5.33 -0.42
CA GLU A 73 20.98 -5.64 -1.26
C GLU A 73 20.96 -4.68 -2.45
N VAL A 74 22.08 -3.98 -2.67
CA VAL A 74 22.24 -3.05 -3.78
C VAL A 74 23.42 -3.50 -4.62
N ARG A 75 23.24 -3.60 -5.94
CA ARG A 75 24.30 -3.83 -6.92
C ARG A 75 24.40 -2.65 -7.85
N VAL A 76 25.63 -2.27 -8.20
CA VAL A 76 25.91 -1.25 -9.21
C VAL A 76 26.81 -1.87 -10.27
N ASP A 77 26.37 -1.88 -11.52
CA ASP A 77 27.02 -2.56 -12.65
C ASP A 77 27.38 -4.03 -12.34
N GLY A 78 26.52 -4.70 -11.56
CA GLY A 78 26.69 -6.08 -11.11
C GLY A 78 27.62 -6.27 -9.90
N ASP A 79 28.29 -5.22 -9.41
CA ASP A 79 29.10 -5.26 -8.20
C ASP A 79 28.24 -4.96 -6.96
N SER A 80 28.26 -5.86 -5.97
CA SER A 80 27.55 -5.65 -4.70
C SER A 80 28.18 -4.51 -3.90
N MET A 81 27.33 -3.54 -3.56
CA MET A 81 27.70 -2.44 -2.69
C MET A 81 27.63 -2.88 -1.22
N PRO A 82 28.51 -2.37 -0.33
CA PRO A 82 28.34 -2.59 1.09
C PRO A 82 27.06 -1.91 1.56
N SER A 83 26.04 -2.69 1.95
CA SER A 83 24.90 -2.16 2.70
C SER A 83 25.23 -2.15 4.20
N GLY A 84 24.85 -1.06 4.88
CA GLY A 84 24.85 -1.04 6.34
C GLY A 84 23.72 -1.92 6.88
N SER A 85 23.90 -2.52 8.05
CA SER A 85 22.78 -3.16 8.75
C SER A 85 21.84 -2.07 9.26
N VAL A 86 20.60 -2.05 8.79
CA VAL A 86 19.56 -1.20 9.37
C VAL A 86 19.12 -1.88 10.67
N PRO A 87 19.21 -1.20 11.83
CA PRO A 87 18.71 -1.77 13.08
C PRO A 87 17.19 -1.92 12.99
N VAL A 88 16.65 -2.88 13.75
CA VAL A 88 15.20 -2.98 13.93
C VAL A 88 14.70 -1.68 14.55
N MET A 89 13.70 -1.08 13.91
CA MET A 89 13.11 0.18 14.35
C MET A 89 11.79 -0.09 15.03
N THR A 90 11.47 0.67 16.09
CA THR A 90 10.14 0.72 16.68
C THR A 90 9.63 2.14 16.64
N ILE A 91 8.56 2.37 15.91
CA ILE A 91 7.90 3.66 15.76
C ILE A 91 6.58 3.60 16.53
N GLY A 92 6.41 4.56 17.43
CA GLY A 92 5.19 4.74 18.15
C GLY A 92 4.30 5.80 17.52
N MET A 93 3.03 5.48 17.32
CA MET A 93 2.01 6.38 16.79
C MET A 93 0.79 6.40 17.71
N GLU A 94 0.31 7.59 18.04
CA GLU A 94 -1.01 7.79 18.65
C GLU A 94 -1.95 8.39 17.59
N THR A 95 -3.13 7.79 17.43
CA THR A 95 -4.16 8.25 16.49
C THR A 95 -5.44 8.57 17.24
N THR A 96 -6.10 9.66 16.86
CA THR A 96 -7.38 10.12 17.42
C THR A 96 -8.41 10.28 16.29
N VAL A 97 -9.64 9.81 16.51
CA VAL A 97 -10.76 10.09 15.63
C VAL A 97 -11.29 11.49 15.93
N ASP A 98 -11.11 12.42 15.00
CA ASP A 98 -11.52 13.82 15.20
C ASP A 98 -13.00 14.03 14.84
N GLU A 99 -13.42 13.47 13.72
CA GLU A 99 -14.75 13.68 13.15
C GLU A 99 -15.23 12.43 12.42
N VAL A 100 -16.53 12.14 12.59
CA VAL A 100 -17.22 11.06 11.89
C VAL A 100 -18.45 11.65 11.23
N THR A 101 -18.49 11.58 9.89
CA THR A 101 -19.61 12.01 9.07
C THR A 101 -20.33 10.80 8.47
N ASP A 102 -21.35 11.05 7.64
CA ASP A 102 -22.06 9.97 6.95
C ASP A 102 -21.20 9.25 5.88
N ASP A 103 -20.17 9.91 5.35
CA ASP A 103 -19.35 9.41 4.23
C ASP A 103 -17.87 9.18 4.61
N GLU A 104 -17.35 10.00 5.52
CA GLU A 104 -15.92 10.08 5.83
C GLU A 104 -15.64 10.05 7.34
N ILE A 105 -14.47 9.53 7.69
CA ILE A 105 -13.88 9.53 9.03
C ILE A 105 -12.55 10.26 8.95
N ARG A 106 -12.42 11.36 9.71
CA ARG A 106 -11.17 12.13 9.83
C ARG A 106 -10.48 11.82 11.14
N MET A 107 -9.18 11.58 11.05
CA MET A 107 -8.31 11.26 12.16
C MET A 107 -7.09 12.20 12.16
N SER A 108 -6.54 12.41 13.34
CA SER A 108 -5.23 13.01 13.53
C SER A 108 -4.30 11.97 14.13
N PHE A 109 -3.02 12.07 13.81
CA PHE A 109 -2.00 11.21 14.40
C PHE A 109 -0.78 12.02 14.83
N VAL A 110 -0.02 11.46 15.76
CA VAL A 110 1.29 11.95 16.17
C VAL A 110 2.23 10.77 16.36
N TYR A 111 3.43 10.89 15.81
CA TYR A 111 4.54 10.01 16.14
C TYR A 111 5.15 10.47 17.46
N ASP A 112 4.98 9.70 18.52
CA ASP A 112 5.37 10.10 19.88
C ASP A 112 6.59 9.36 20.41
N ARG A 113 7.06 8.36 19.66
CA ARG A 113 8.21 7.53 19.99
C ARG A 113 8.91 7.04 18.73
N VAL A 114 10.24 7.06 18.76
CA VAL A 114 11.06 6.24 17.86
C VAL A 114 12.19 5.60 18.66
N ASP A 115 12.44 4.33 18.40
CA ASP A 115 13.60 3.58 18.85
C ASP A 115 14.28 2.98 17.62
N ALA A 116 15.49 3.44 17.30
CA ALA A 116 16.26 2.98 16.15
C ALA A 116 17.57 2.29 16.57
N GLY A 117 17.58 1.67 17.76
CA GLY A 117 18.74 0.98 18.31
C GLY A 117 19.82 1.91 18.90
N ASP A 118 20.95 1.32 19.29
CA ASP A 118 22.02 1.99 20.06
C ASP A 118 22.99 2.84 19.20
N ASP A 119 22.90 2.79 17.87
CA ASP A 119 23.77 3.58 17.00
C ASP A 119 23.34 5.04 16.99
N ALA A 120 24.20 5.94 17.48
CA ALA A 120 23.87 7.35 17.61
C ALA A 120 23.69 8.07 16.26
N ALA A 121 24.31 7.57 15.17
CA ALA A 121 24.11 8.16 13.85
C ALA A 121 22.73 7.77 13.30
N THR A 122 22.34 6.50 13.44
CA THR A 122 21.00 6.04 13.05
C THR A 122 19.91 6.66 13.92
N ALA A 123 20.07 6.70 15.24
CA ALA A 123 19.10 7.35 16.13
C ALA A 123 18.90 8.83 15.79
N GLY A 124 19.98 9.55 15.47
CA GLY A 124 19.90 10.96 15.07
C GLY A 124 19.17 11.21 13.75
N LEU A 125 19.10 10.21 12.84
CA LEU A 125 18.34 10.32 11.58
C LEU A 125 16.83 10.31 11.82
N PHE A 126 16.36 9.54 12.81
CA PHE A 126 14.93 9.38 13.08
C PHE A 126 14.43 10.24 14.25
N GLU A 127 15.31 10.89 15.01
CA GLU A 127 14.95 11.82 16.09
C GLU A 127 13.93 12.90 15.64
N PRO A 128 14.03 13.48 14.42
CA PRO A 128 13.04 14.45 13.93
C PRO A 128 11.62 13.89 13.74
N MET A 129 11.44 12.57 13.69
CA MET A 129 10.11 11.96 13.58
C MET A 129 9.27 12.15 14.83
N VAL A 130 9.89 12.24 16.00
CA VAL A 130 9.16 12.39 17.25
C VAL A 130 8.55 13.79 17.33
N GLY A 131 7.23 13.85 17.42
CA GLY A 131 6.44 15.07 17.38
C GLY A 131 5.91 15.41 15.98
N MET A 132 6.31 14.68 14.93
CA MET A 132 5.63 14.77 13.64
C MET A 132 4.17 14.35 13.82
N SER A 133 3.28 15.16 13.29
CA SER A 133 1.84 14.91 13.33
C SER A 133 1.26 15.03 11.95
N GLY A 134 0.02 14.60 11.79
CA GLY A 134 -0.68 14.75 10.54
C GLY A 134 -2.15 14.41 10.67
N THR A 135 -2.82 14.41 9.53
CA THR A 135 -4.21 14.00 9.40
C THR A 135 -4.34 12.87 8.40
N LEU A 136 -5.37 12.06 8.61
CA LEU A 136 -5.72 10.92 7.78
C LEU A 136 -7.23 10.91 7.59
N THR A 137 -7.70 10.80 6.36
CA THR A 137 -9.12 10.70 6.03
C THR A 137 -9.40 9.38 5.34
N THR A 138 -10.44 8.69 5.81
CA THR A 138 -10.91 7.42 5.25
C THR A 138 -12.41 7.50 4.98
N THR A 139 -12.88 6.64 4.08
CA THR A 139 -14.31 6.37 3.89
C THR A 139 -14.87 5.56 5.07
N ARG A 140 -16.20 5.48 5.18
CA ARG A 140 -16.88 4.60 6.14
C ARG A 140 -16.58 3.12 5.95
N ASN A 141 -16.18 2.68 4.76
CA ASN A 141 -15.74 1.31 4.52
C ASN A 141 -14.21 1.15 4.62
N GLY A 142 -13.49 2.12 5.22
CA GLY A 142 -12.07 1.98 5.55
C GLY A 142 -11.10 2.20 4.38
N ALA A 143 -11.56 2.57 3.19
CA ALA A 143 -10.67 2.97 2.10
C ALA A 143 -10.03 4.34 2.40
N PHE A 144 -8.71 4.43 2.22
CA PHE A 144 -7.94 5.67 2.27
C PHE A 144 -8.45 6.70 1.25
N ILE A 145 -8.58 7.96 1.67
CA ILE A 145 -8.94 9.09 0.80
C ILE A 145 -7.75 10.03 0.64
N ASP A 146 -7.19 10.46 1.77
CA ASP A 146 -6.15 11.48 1.81
C ASP A 146 -5.38 11.41 3.14
N GLY A 147 -4.12 11.83 3.11
CA GLY A 147 -3.25 11.92 4.27
C GLY A 147 -2.33 13.12 4.11
N GLU A 148 -2.13 13.85 5.20
CA GLU A 148 -1.24 15.01 5.21
C GLU A 148 -0.34 14.90 6.44
N VAL A 149 0.98 14.93 6.23
CA VAL A 149 1.96 15.05 7.31
C VAL A 149 2.32 16.52 7.49
N ASP A 150 2.22 17.02 8.72
CA ASP A 150 2.73 18.33 9.08
C ASP A 150 4.26 18.32 8.99
N ALA A 151 4.76 18.92 7.92
CA ALA A 151 6.18 19.01 7.59
C ALA A 151 6.81 20.33 8.07
N ASP A 152 6.11 21.15 8.87
CA ASP A 152 6.64 22.43 9.34
C ASP A 152 7.93 22.22 10.16
N GLY A 153 9.06 22.63 9.59
CA GLY A 153 10.37 22.54 10.23
C GLY A 153 11.19 21.29 9.86
N LEU A 154 10.70 20.44 8.96
CA LEU A 154 11.48 19.35 8.38
C LEU A 154 12.48 19.88 7.34
N ASP A 155 13.66 19.26 7.29
CA ASP A 155 14.66 19.54 6.24
C ASP A 155 14.13 19.08 4.86
N PRO A 156 14.51 19.73 3.74
CA PRO A 156 14.04 19.37 2.40
C PRO A 156 14.27 17.91 2.01
N VAL A 157 15.31 17.28 2.57
CA VAL A 157 15.63 15.86 2.38
C VAL A 157 14.54 14.94 2.96
N MET A 158 13.78 15.41 3.96
CA MET A 158 12.67 14.66 4.55
C MET A 158 11.37 14.78 3.73
N SER A 159 11.33 15.63 2.68
CA SER A 159 10.12 15.79 1.87
C SER A 159 9.77 14.53 1.06
N GLU A 160 10.76 13.81 0.56
CA GLU A 160 10.57 12.50 -0.08
C GLU A 160 10.17 11.41 0.94
N ALA A 161 10.55 11.59 2.21
CA ALA A 161 10.13 10.70 3.29
C ALA A 161 8.65 10.92 3.66
N VAL A 162 8.12 12.14 3.51
CA VAL A 162 6.70 12.44 3.79
C VAL A 162 5.76 11.58 2.95
N GLY A 163 5.98 11.50 1.62
CA GLY A 163 5.14 10.68 0.75
C GLY A 163 5.21 9.17 1.09
N GLN A 164 6.36 8.69 1.56
CA GLN A 164 6.50 7.32 2.05
C GLN A 164 5.72 7.08 3.35
N PHE A 165 5.69 8.07 4.26
CA PHE A 165 4.87 7.98 5.48
C PHE A 165 3.38 8.00 5.17
N GLU A 166 2.94 8.80 4.21
CA GLU A 166 1.55 8.82 3.74
C GLU A 166 1.15 7.45 3.17
N GLN A 167 2.01 6.85 2.35
CA GLN A 167 1.78 5.48 1.85
C GLN A 167 1.71 4.45 2.99
N MET A 168 2.61 4.54 3.97
CA MET A 168 2.57 3.64 5.14
C MET A 168 1.25 3.76 5.91
N LEU A 169 0.71 4.98 6.07
CA LEU A 169 -0.59 5.20 6.70
C LEU A 169 -1.73 4.64 5.85
N ALA A 170 -1.67 4.79 4.52
CA ALA A 170 -2.65 4.20 3.62
C ALA A 170 -2.67 2.67 3.72
N ASP A 171 -1.50 2.04 3.84
CA ASP A 171 -1.35 0.58 3.96
C ASP A 171 -1.86 0.03 5.31
N MET A 172 -2.04 0.89 6.32
CA MET A 172 -2.67 0.51 7.60
C MET A 172 -4.20 0.50 7.53
N THR A 173 -4.78 1.04 6.46
CA THR A 173 -6.23 1.05 6.22
C THR A 173 -6.66 -0.19 5.46
N VAL A 174 -7.89 -0.64 5.71
CA VAL A 174 -8.46 -1.79 5.00
C VAL A 174 -9.71 -1.35 4.24
N PRO A 175 -9.71 -1.39 2.89
CA PRO A 175 -10.88 -1.07 2.09
C PRO A 175 -11.84 -2.26 2.07
N PHE A 176 -12.89 -2.17 2.88
CA PHE A 176 -13.94 -3.18 2.98
C PHE A 176 -14.95 -3.10 1.82
N PRO A 177 -15.51 -4.25 1.39
CA PRO A 177 -16.61 -4.28 0.45
C PRO A 177 -17.87 -3.59 0.99
N THR A 178 -18.62 -2.95 0.10
CA THR A 178 -19.96 -2.42 0.42
C THR A 178 -21.05 -3.50 0.38
N GLU A 179 -20.73 -4.65 -0.20
CA GLU A 179 -21.59 -5.84 -0.22
C GLU A 179 -21.44 -6.64 1.09
N PRO A 180 -22.50 -7.30 1.59
CA PRO A 180 -22.38 -8.13 2.78
C PRO A 180 -21.44 -9.32 2.57
N VAL A 181 -20.47 -9.47 3.47
CA VAL A 181 -19.49 -10.56 3.48
C VAL A 181 -19.50 -11.28 4.83
N GLY A 182 -19.05 -12.53 4.85
CA GLY A 182 -18.89 -13.31 6.06
C GLY A 182 -17.57 -14.07 6.05
N ALA A 183 -17.29 -14.83 7.12
CA ALA A 183 -16.02 -15.57 7.24
C ALA A 183 -15.73 -16.45 6.00
N GLY A 184 -14.47 -16.41 5.56
CA GLY A 184 -13.97 -16.99 4.32
C GLY A 184 -14.26 -16.17 3.06
N ALA A 185 -14.67 -14.92 3.18
CA ALA A 185 -14.85 -14.04 2.02
C ALA A 185 -13.49 -13.63 1.42
N GLU A 186 -13.49 -13.38 0.12
CA GLU A 186 -12.36 -12.91 -0.65
C GLU A 186 -12.76 -11.71 -1.51
N TRP A 187 -11.90 -10.70 -1.56
CA TRP A 187 -12.08 -9.57 -2.46
C TRP A 187 -10.75 -9.00 -2.92
N ASP A 188 -10.79 -8.45 -4.13
CA ASP A 188 -9.66 -7.76 -4.73
C ASP A 188 -9.84 -6.25 -4.62
N MET A 189 -8.74 -5.55 -4.38
CA MET A 189 -8.63 -4.12 -4.49
C MET A 189 -7.56 -3.78 -5.52
N VAL A 190 -7.94 -3.00 -6.53
CA VAL A 190 -7.00 -2.44 -7.50
C VAL A 190 -6.94 -0.94 -7.31
N SER A 191 -5.74 -0.38 -7.21
CA SER A 191 -5.51 1.06 -7.13
C SER A 191 -4.25 1.46 -7.90
N SER A 192 -4.15 2.74 -8.20
CA SER A 192 -2.92 3.33 -8.73
C SER A 192 -2.46 4.48 -7.84
N VAL A 193 -1.14 4.60 -7.65
CA VAL A 193 -0.52 5.75 -6.99
C VAL A 193 0.43 6.42 -7.98
N GLU A 194 0.31 7.74 -8.11
CA GLU A 194 1.29 8.55 -8.84
C GLU A 194 2.39 9.00 -7.87
N THR A 195 3.64 8.59 -8.12
CA THR A 195 4.80 9.07 -7.34
C THR A 195 5.92 9.48 -8.27
N SER A 196 6.49 10.67 -8.08
CA SER A 196 7.62 11.17 -8.87
C SER A 196 7.47 11.05 -10.40
N GLY A 197 6.24 11.11 -10.91
CA GLY A 197 5.93 10.98 -12.35
C GLY A 197 5.77 9.55 -12.86
N LEU A 198 5.83 8.55 -11.98
CA LEU A 198 5.54 7.14 -12.25
C LEU A 198 4.15 6.77 -11.76
N THR A 199 3.49 5.86 -12.47
CA THR A 199 2.26 5.21 -12.02
C THR A 199 2.61 3.83 -11.47
N LEU A 200 2.32 3.60 -10.19
CA LEU A 200 2.38 2.29 -9.56
C LEU A 200 0.99 1.68 -9.53
N CYS A 201 0.83 0.55 -10.19
CA CYS A 201 -0.36 -0.28 -10.08
C CYS A 201 -0.24 -1.18 -8.87
N ASN A 202 -1.20 -1.10 -7.94
CA ASN A 202 -1.29 -1.95 -6.77
C ASN A 202 -2.50 -2.88 -6.90
N THR A 203 -2.30 -4.17 -6.63
CA THR A 203 -3.36 -5.16 -6.49
C THR A 203 -3.21 -5.82 -5.14
N ALA A 204 -4.25 -5.75 -4.32
CA ALA A 204 -4.33 -6.42 -3.03
C ALA A 204 -5.51 -7.40 -3.03
N THR A 205 -5.25 -8.65 -2.68
CA THR A 205 -6.29 -9.67 -2.45
C THR A 205 -6.42 -9.87 -0.95
N TYR A 206 -7.63 -9.69 -0.44
CA TYR A 206 -7.96 -9.84 0.97
C TYR A 206 -8.75 -11.12 1.18
N HIS A 207 -8.42 -11.86 2.24
CA HIS A 207 -9.15 -13.03 2.69
C HIS A 207 -9.59 -12.85 4.15
N LEU A 208 -10.91 -12.80 4.37
CA LEU A 208 -11.52 -12.62 5.68
C LEU A 208 -11.55 -13.93 6.45
N VAL A 209 -10.52 -14.18 7.24
CA VAL A 209 -10.35 -15.42 8.00
C VAL A 209 -11.46 -15.57 9.05
N GLU A 210 -11.68 -14.52 9.84
CA GLU A 210 -12.71 -14.49 10.87
C GLU A 210 -13.44 -13.13 10.88
N PHE A 211 -14.74 -13.17 11.16
CA PHE A 211 -15.55 -11.99 11.39
C PHE A 211 -16.73 -12.33 12.30
N ASP A 212 -16.89 -11.57 13.39
CA ASP A 212 -17.98 -11.76 14.36
C ASP A 212 -19.04 -10.65 14.34
N GLY A 213 -18.97 -9.76 13.35
CA GLY A 213 -19.82 -8.58 13.21
C GLY A 213 -19.13 -7.28 13.67
N ASP A 214 -17.98 -7.37 14.32
CA ASP A 214 -17.22 -6.21 14.79
C ASP A 214 -15.71 -6.44 14.68
N ALA A 215 -15.19 -7.50 15.29
CA ALA A 215 -13.79 -7.90 15.18
C ALA A 215 -13.55 -8.74 13.93
N TYR A 216 -12.43 -8.47 13.25
CA TYR A 216 -12.04 -9.18 12.04
C TYR A 216 -10.58 -9.64 12.10
N GLU A 217 -10.31 -10.75 11.40
CA GLU A 217 -8.97 -11.21 11.04
C GLU A 217 -8.90 -11.36 9.52
N LEU A 218 -7.87 -10.78 8.93
CA LEU A 218 -7.64 -10.74 7.49
C LEU A 218 -6.25 -11.25 7.17
N ASP A 219 -6.16 -12.07 6.13
CA ASP A 219 -4.93 -12.25 5.39
C ASP A 219 -4.96 -11.32 4.16
N VAL A 220 -3.79 -10.79 3.78
CA VAL A 220 -3.64 -9.96 2.59
C VAL A 220 -2.46 -10.45 1.77
N GLU A 221 -2.64 -10.47 0.45
CA GLU A 221 -1.59 -10.65 -0.53
C GLU A 221 -1.53 -9.39 -1.39
N VAL A 222 -0.34 -8.82 -1.55
CA VAL A 222 -0.14 -7.58 -2.30
C VAL A 222 0.83 -7.83 -3.44
N SER A 223 0.52 -7.26 -4.60
CA SER A 223 1.44 -7.15 -5.72
C SER A 223 1.39 -5.72 -6.27
N GLN A 224 2.56 -5.13 -6.43
CA GLN A 224 2.71 -3.80 -7.00
C GLN A 224 3.71 -3.84 -8.14
N GLN A 225 3.39 -3.12 -9.21
CA GLN A 225 4.24 -2.98 -10.39
C GLN A 225 4.23 -1.53 -10.82
N ALA A 226 5.36 -1.02 -11.31
CA ALA A 226 5.44 0.30 -11.91
C ALA A 226 5.82 0.19 -13.38
N LEU A 227 5.31 1.10 -14.19
CA LEU A 227 5.71 1.16 -15.59
C LEU A 227 7.10 1.81 -15.72
N PRO A 228 7.92 1.35 -16.67
CA PRO A 228 9.20 1.98 -16.95
C PRO A 228 9.02 3.47 -17.26
N GLY A 229 9.88 4.30 -16.69
CA GLY A 229 9.71 5.75 -16.76
C GLY A 229 10.90 6.50 -16.24
N THR A 230 10.85 7.82 -16.37
CA THR A 230 11.90 8.71 -15.87
C THR A 230 11.45 9.33 -14.56
N LEU A 231 12.32 9.34 -13.58
CA LEU A 231 12.10 9.95 -12.28
C LEU A 231 13.31 10.82 -11.89
N ASP A 232 13.07 11.79 -11.02
CA ASP A 232 14.12 12.61 -10.42
C ASP A 232 14.44 12.03 -9.04
N GLU A 233 15.67 11.55 -8.82
CA GLU A 233 16.16 11.14 -7.51
C GLU A 233 17.18 12.14 -7.02
N GLY A 234 16.79 13.01 -6.08
CA GLY A 234 17.71 13.96 -5.47
C GLY A 234 18.43 14.88 -6.47
N GLY A 235 17.77 15.25 -7.58
CA GLY A 235 18.33 16.08 -8.65
C GLY A 235 19.17 15.32 -9.69
N VAL A 236 19.16 13.98 -9.68
CA VAL A 236 19.71 13.12 -10.73
C VAL A 236 18.54 12.50 -11.50
N THR A 237 18.57 12.61 -12.83
CA THR A 237 17.61 11.90 -13.68
C THR A 237 17.95 10.42 -13.70
N ALA A 238 17.02 9.58 -13.25
CA ALA A 238 17.10 8.13 -13.33
C ALA A 238 16.00 7.59 -14.26
N GLU A 239 16.31 6.51 -14.97
CA GLU A 239 15.32 5.72 -15.71
C GLU A 239 15.00 4.47 -14.90
N LEU A 240 13.76 4.35 -14.44
CA LEU A 240 13.25 3.10 -13.90
C LEU A 240 13.05 2.13 -15.06
N ALA A 241 13.81 1.05 -15.05
CA ALA A 241 13.69 -0.02 -16.03
C ALA A 241 12.67 -1.06 -15.59
N GLU A 242 12.66 -1.41 -14.30
CA GLU A 242 11.79 -2.43 -13.73
C GLU A 242 11.49 -2.11 -12.26
N PHE A 243 10.25 -2.36 -11.84
CA PHE A 243 9.83 -2.31 -10.45
C PHE A 243 8.74 -3.34 -10.21
N GLU A 244 9.01 -4.25 -9.29
CA GLU A 244 8.05 -5.22 -8.79
C GLU A 244 8.13 -5.27 -7.28
N ALA A 245 6.98 -5.30 -6.63
CA ALA A 245 6.90 -5.62 -5.21
C ALA A 245 5.81 -6.67 -5.00
N SER A 246 6.08 -7.59 -4.07
CA SER A 246 5.11 -8.59 -3.63
C SER A 246 5.18 -8.74 -2.12
N GLY A 247 4.04 -8.99 -1.49
CA GLY A 247 3.97 -9.09 -0.06
C GLY A 247 2.80 -9.92 0.43
N THR A 248 2.92 -10.35 1.68
CA THR A 248 1.84 -11.02 2.40
C THR A 248 1.74 -10.42 3.79
N GLY A 249 0.54 -10.45 4.38
CA GLY A 249 0.34 -9.99 5.73
C GLY A 249 -0.89 -10.59 6.38
N ASN A 250 -0.96 -10.43 7.70
CA ASN A 250 -2.19 -10.65 8.47
C ASN A 250 -2.49 -9.38 9.27
N HIS A 251 -3.77 -9.03 9.35
CA HIS A 251 -4.27 -7.88 10.09
C HIS A 251 -5.42 -8.31 10.98
N ARG A 252 -5.47 -7.74 12.18
CA ARG A 252 -6.60 -7.85 13.09
C ARG A 252 -7.04 -6.47 13.50
N GLY A 253 -8.34 -6.28 13.53
CA GLY A 253 -8.95 -5.00 13.84
C GLY A 253 -10.38 -5.15 14.30
N ASN A 254 -11.02 -3.99 14.45
CA ASN A 254 -12.40 -3.89 14.88
C ASN A 254 -13.05 -2.74 14.12
N LEU A 255 -14.31 -2.89 13.69
CA LEU A 255 -15.03 -1.84 12.96
C LEU A 255 -15.24 -0.57 13.79
N SER A 256 -15.08 -0.62 15.11
CA SER A 256 -15.06 0.56 15.98
C SER A 256 -13.84 1.45 15.80
N PHE A 257 -12.82 1.05 15.02
CA PHE A 257 -11.66 1.90 14.75
C PHE A 257 -11.12 1.73 13.31
N PRO A 258 -10.80 2.80 12.58
CA PRO A 258 -10.47 2.70 11.14
C PRO A 258 -9.15 1.99 10.81
N LEU A 259 -8.25 1.86 11.77
CA LEU A 259 -6.93 1.26 11.59
C LEU A 259 -6.88 -0.17 12.14
N ALA A 260 -6.12 -1.04 11.48
CA ALA A 260 -5.76 -2.32 12.06
C ALA A 260 -4.96 -2.11 13.36
N VAL A 261 -5.34 -2.80 14.42
CA VAL A 261 -4.71 -2.62 15.75
C VAL A 261 -3.56 -3.59 15.98
N SER A 262 -3.51 -4.69 15.22
CA SER A 262 -2.36 -5.60 15.24
C SER A 262 -2.21 -6.32 13.90
N GLY A 263 -1.01 -6.80 13.63
CA GLY A 263 -0.74 -7.57 12.42
C GLY A 263 0.74 -7.72 12.15
N SER A 264 1.06 -8.45 11.10
CA SER A 264 2.40 -8.51 10.56
C SER A 264 2.35 -8.61 9.04
N SER A 265 3.30 -7.97 8.36
CA SER A 265 3.47 -8.08 6.92
C SER A 265 4.93 -8.31 6.57
N ASN A 266 5.16 -8.95 5.42
CA ASN A 266 6.45 -9.04 4.78
C ASN A 266 6.29 -8.66 3.31
N VAL A 267 7.02 -7.65 2.88
CA VAL A 267 7.06 -7.17 1.50
C VAL A 267 8.47 -7.31 0.96
N THR A 268 8.61 -7.81 -0.26
CA THR A 268 9.85 -7.82 -1.02
C THR A 268 9.67 -6.96 -2.26
N THR A 269 10.63 -6.08 -2.49
CA THR A 269 10.68 -5.15 -3.62
C THR A 269 11.94 -5.41 -4.40
N GLU A 270 11.81 -5.51 -5.72
CA GLU A 270 12.88 -5.58 -6.69
C GLU A 270 12.77 -4.38 -7.63
N MET A 271 13.89 -3.69 -7.83
CA MET A 271 13.95 -2.47 -8.62
C MET A 271 15.23 -2.45 -9.45
N GLU A 272 15.10 -2.15 -10.74
CA GLU A 272 16.22 -1.84 -11.64
C GLU A 272 16.13 -0.41 -12.12
N MET A 273 17.19 0.37 -11.89
CA MET A 273 17.32 1.74 -12.34
C MET A 273 18.57 1.93 -13.18
N LYS A 274 18.50 2.82 -14.18
CA LYS A 274 19.66 3.33 -14.90
C LYS A 274 19.91 4.77 -14.49
N LEU A 275 21.11 5.02 -13.99
CA LEU A 275 21.53 6.35 -13.54
C LEU A 275 22.62 6.88 -14.46
N GLU A 276 22.49 8.13 -14.91
CA GLU A 276 23.59 8.83 -15.57
C GLU A 276 24.41 9.63 -14.53
N GLN A 277 25.65 9.20 -14.27
CA GLN A 277 26.59 9.90 -13.38
C GLN A 277 27.88 10.23 -14.13
N ASP A 278 28.30 11.49 -14.11
CA ASP A 278 29.50 11.98 -14.80
C ASP A 278 29.59 11.61 -16.31
N GLY A 279 28.44 11.46 -16.97
CA GLY A 279 28.33 11.07 -18.37
C GLY A 279 28.56 9.58 -18.64
N THR A 280 28.54 8.75 -17.60
CA THR A 280 28.53 7.29 -17.67
C THR A 280 27.20 6.77 -17.15
N GLU A 281 26.59 5.85 -17.89
CA GLU A 281 25.39 5.14 -17.45
C GLU A 281 25.80 4.00 -16.52
N HIS A 282 25.13 3.93 -15.37
CA HIS A 282 25.28 2.87 -14.36
C HIS A 282 23.95 2.16 -14.19
N THR A 283 23.97 0.83 -14.15
CA THR A 283 22.78 0.04 -13.79
C THR A 283 22.81 -0.25 -12.30
N GLN A 284 21.77 0.13 -11.59
CA GLN A 284 21.58 -0.13 -10.17
C GLN A 284 20.43 -1.11 -9.99
N GLU A 285 20.72 -2.25 -9.37
CA GLU A 285 19.71 -3.24 -8.97
C GLU A 285 19.57 -3.18 -7.45
N MET A 286 18.33 -3.09 -6.97
CA MET A 286 18.02 -3.08 -5.54
C MET A 286 16.98 -4.15 -5.23
N THR A 287 17.32 -5.01 -4.27
CA THR A 287 16.36 -5.93 -3.64
C THR A 287 16.19 -5.50 -2.20
N MET A 288 14.96 -5.24 -1.77
CA MET A 288 14.62 -4.86 -0.41
C MET A 288 13.58 -5.82 0.14
N SER A 289 13.75 -6.24 1.39
CA SER A 289 12.70 -6.93 2.15
C SER A 289 12.42 -6.12 3.40
N ILE A 290 11.13 -5.85 3.64
CA ILE A 290 10.64 -5.17 4.83
C ILE A 290 9.68 -6.13 5.53
N THR A 291 9.95 -6.39 6.81
CA THR A 291 8.96 -6.99 7.72
C THR A 291 8.46 -5.92 8.66
N THR A 292 7.14 -5.81 8.77
CA THR A 292 6.48 -4.88 9.68
C THR A 292 5.61 -5.66 10.64
N GLU A 293 5.66 -5.33 11.92
CA GLU A 293 4.73 -5.82 12.93
C GLU A 293 4.04 -4.63 13.59
N ILE A 294 2.72 -4.69 13.74
CA ILE A 294 1.93 -3.66 14.40
C ILE A 294 1.29 -4.29 15.63
N ALA A 295 1.32 -3.59 16.75
CA ALA A 295 0.67 -4.00 17.97
C ALA A 295 0.09 -2.81 18.74
N PRO A 296 -0.98 -3.01 19.52
CA PRO A 296 -1.44 -1.97 20.43
C PRO A 296 -0.38 -1.74 21.51
N ARG A 297 -0.15 -0.48 21.85
CA ARG A 297 0.78 -0.11 22.90
C ARG A 297 0.14 -0.31 24.28
N GLU A 298 0.86 -0.98 25.17
CA GLU A 298 0.46 -1.22 26.57
C GLU A 298 0.54 0.02 27.48
#